data_AF-A0A7S0UDU1-F1
#
_entry.id   AF-A0A7S0UDU1-F1
#
_cell.length_a   1.000
_cell.length_b   1.000
_cell.length_c   1.000
_cell.angle_alpha   90.00
_cell.angle_beta   90.00
_cell.angle_gamma   90.00
#
_symmetry.space_group_name_H-M   'P 1'
#
loop_
_entity.id
_entity.type
_entity.pdbx_description
1 polymer ?
#
loop_
_entity_poly.entity_id
_entity_poly.type
_entity_poly.pdbx_seq_one_letter_code
_entity_poly.pdbx_strand_id
1 'polypeptide(L)'
;RRSPRGQRAAAKEEDLEENTFFRTLRAKCPDVWELAAAEQLVVCIPSEASTQGMAMNRSAFETHIIRASPFFAGVYETLNGKSIELENSVIETGQGFKERRRVDVLFEELHYNADYKPFRVVCISLPFQGGASVVRPQHGDGEKFYDRASLAECEAFIQSVSAIDPTPLARARKAVGDFERSYVL
;
A
#
# COMPACT_ATOMS: atom_id res chain seq x y z
N ARG A 1 -12.07 -25.20 35.97
CA ARG A 1 -11.67 -25.34 34.55
C ARG A 1 -11.23 -23.96 34.05
N ARG A 2 -9.92 -23.69 33.98
CA ARG A 2 -9.38 -22.44 33.42
C ARG A 2 -9.08 -22.69 31.94
N SER A 3 -9.77 -21.97 31.06
CA SER A 3 -9.49 -21.95 29.63
C SER A 3 -8.11 -21.31 29.37
N PRO A 4 -7.30 -21.83 28.46
CA PRO A 4 -6.03 -21.21 28.11
C PRO A 4 -6.31 -19.96 27.27
N ARG A 5 -5.79 -18.80 27.74
CA ARG A 5 -5.65 -17.60 26.91
C ARG A 5 -4.86 -18.02 25.67
N GLY A 6 -5.48 -17.88 24.49
CA GLY A 6 -4.77 -18.01 23.22
C GLY A 6 -3.59 -17.06 23.23
N GLN A 7 -2.38 -17.62 23.27
CA GLN A 7 -1.17 -16.92 22.87
C GLN A 7 -1.38 -16.49 21.42
N ARG A 8 -1.69 -15.21 21.20
CA ARG A 8 -1.34 -14.57 19.91
C ARG A 8 0.16 -14.77 19.81
N ALA A 9 0.60 -15.45 18.75
CA ALA A 9 2.01 -15.56 18.42
C ALA A 9 2.61 -14.15 18.51
N ALA A 10 3.72 -14.01 19.23
CA ALA A 10 4.53 -12.81 19.21
C ALA A 10 5.06 -12.67 17.77
N ALA A 11 4.26 -12.04 16.91
CA ALA A 11 4.74 -11.54 15.64
C ALA A 11 5.90 -10.61 16.02
N LYS A 12 7.09 -10.95 15.56
CA LYS A 12 8.29 -10.18 15.82
C LYS A 12 7.98 -8.74 15.41
N GLU A 13 8.00 -7.82 16.36
CA GLU A 13 7.82 -6.40 16.09
C GLU A 13 8.89 -6.02 15.05
N GLU A 14 8.46 -5.37 13.98
CA GLU A 14 9.34 -4.96 12.91
C GLU A 14 10.22 -3.81 13.43
N ASP A 15 11.52 -3.83 13.11
CA ASP A 15 12.40 -2.72 13.47
C ASP A 15 12.22 -1.58 12.46
N LEU A 16 11.63 -0.47 12.90
CA LEU A 16 11.37 0.69 12.04
C LEU A 16 12.65 1.32 11.48
N GLU A 17 13.79 1.22 12.18
CA GLU A 17 15.05 1.79 11.70
C GLU A 17 15.64 0.99 10.52
N GLU A 18 15.24 -0.28 10.35
CA GLU A 18 15.59 -1.11 9.19
C GLU A 18 14.55 -1.04 8.07
N ASN A 19 13.33 -0.56 8.34
CA ASN A 19 12.27 -0.45 7.33
C ASN A 19 12.66 0.50 6.18
N THR A 20 12.51 0.01 4.95
CA THR A 20 12.90 0.74 3.74
C THR A 20 12.08 2.01 3.54
N PHE A 21 10.78 1.96 3.82
CA PHE A 21 9.89 3.12 3.72
C PHE A 21 10.31 4.22 4.70
N PHE A 22 10.56 3.87 5.96
CA PHE A 22 10.97 4.78 7.01
C PHE A 22 12.31 5.46 6.68
N ARG A 23 13.33 4.68 6.31
CA ARG A 23 14.65 5.21 5.92
C ARG A 23 14.55 6.11 4.69
N THR A 24 13.76 5.70 3.69
CA THR A 24 13.60 6.48 2.45
C THR A 24 12.85 7.79 2.69
N LEU A 25 11.83 7.81 3.55
CA LEU A 25 11.13 9.02 3.96
C LEU A 25 12.11 10.04 4.54
N ARG A 26 12.90 9.64 5.53
CA ARG A 26 13.88 10.51 6.19
C ARG A 26 14.98 10.98 5.25
N ALA A 27 15.41 10.14 4.30
CA ALA A 27 16.47 10.46 3.37
C ALA A 27 16.02 11.35 2.19
N LYS A 28 14.85 11.08 1.59
CA LYS A 28 14.39 11.76 0.38
C LYS A 28 13.48 12.96 0.65
N CYS A 29 12.77 12.96 1.77
CA CYS A 29 11.81 14.01 2.12
C CYS A 29 11.98 14.43 3.59
N PRO A 30 13.18 14.92 3.98
CA PRO A 30 13.43 15.35 5.35
C PRO A 30 12.50 16.49 5.77
N ASP A 31 12.10 17.36 4.83
CA ASP A 31 11.15 18.44 5.05
C ASP A 31 9.76 17.93 5.45
N VAL A 32 9.30 16.84 4.82
CA VAL A 32 8.01 16.20 5.15
C VAL A 32 8.07 15.52 6.52
N TRP A 33 9.21 14.92 6.87
CA TRP A 33 9.44 14.34 8.19
C TRP A 33 9.48 15.41 9.29
N GLU A 34 10.22 16.50 9.08
CA GLU A 34 10.30 17.63 10.00
C GLU A 34 8.95 18.30 10.19
N LEU A 35 8.15 18.45 9.12
CA LEU A 35 6.77 18.94 9.21
C LEU A 35 5.92 18.04 10.11
N ALA A 36 5.97 16.72 9.91
CA ALA A 36 5.24 15.77 10.74
C ALA A 36 5.65 15.88 12.22
N ALA A 37 6.94 16.05 12.49
CA ALA A 37 7.47 16.21 13.83
C ALA A 37 7.12 17.57 14.47
N ALA A 38 7.10 18.65 13.69
CA ALA A 38 6.77 20.00 14.15
C ALA A 38 5.28 20.14 14.50
N GLU A 39 4.41 19.56 13.68
CA GLU A 39 2.95 19.58 13.86
C GLU A 39 2.42 18.40 14.69
N GLN A 40 3.32 17.55 15.22
CA GLN A 40 2.98 16.37 16.03
C GLN A 40 1.98 15.42 15.33
N LEU A 41 2.18 15.26 14.02
CA LEU A 41 1.35 14.39 13.18
C LEU A 41 1.65 12.91 13.45
N VAL A 42 0.78 12.05 12.95
CA VAL A 42 1.00 10.61 13.00
C VAL A 42 1.61 10.16 11.68
N VAL A 43 2.78 9.54 11.75
CA VAL A 43 3.48 8.97 10.59
C VAL A 43 3.14 7.49 10.50
N CYS A 44 2.52 7.05 9.42
CA CYS A 44 2.17 5.66 9.21
C CYS A 44 3.22 4.95 8.33
N ILE A 45 3.91 3.96 8.88
CA ILE A 45 4.95 3.19 8.19
C ILE A 45 4.35 1.84 7.77
N PRO A 46 4.20 1.54 6.48
CA PRO A 46 3.75 0.23 6.05
C PRO A 46 4.78 -0.84 6.40
N SER A 47 4.31 -2.01 6.81
CA SER A 47 5.15 -3.17 7.08
C SER A 47 6.03 -3.49 5.86
N GLU A 48 7.30 -3.83 6.08
CA GLU A 48 8.29 -4.02 5.02
C GLU A 48 7.77 -5.00 3.95
N ALA A 49 7.18 -6.12 4.38
CA ALA A 49 6.61 -7.15 3.50
C ALA A 49 5.49 -6.64 2.58
N SER A 50 4.78 -5.58 2.97
CA SER A 50 3.68 -4.99 2.20
C SER A 50 4.11 -3.91 1.22
N THR A 51 5.33 -3.37 1.37
CA THR A 51 5.83 -2.26 0.56
C THR A 51 6.27 -2.67 -0.85
N GLN A 52 6.37 -3.97 -1.14
CA GLN A 52 6.80 -4.46 -2.45
C GLN A 52 5.91 -3.92 -3.58
N GLY A 53 6.50 -3.21 -4.54
CA GLY A 53 5.77 -2.59 -5.65
C GLY A 53 5.10 -1.24 -5.33
N MET A 54 5.31 -0.70 -4.12
CA MET A 54 4.88 0.65 -3.76
C MET A 54 5.86 1.70 -4.32
N ALA A 55 5.32 2.82 -4.82
CA ALA A 55 6.15 3.95 -5.22
C ALA A 55 6.68 4.70 -4.00
N MET A 56 8.00 4.86 -3.90
CA MET A 56 8.67 5.61 -2.83
C MET A 56 8.95 7.06 -3.26
N ASN A 57 7.88 7.83 -3.45
CA ASN A 57 7.92 9.24 -3.86
C ASN A 57 7.22 10.15 -2.85
N ARG A 58 7.40 11.47 -2.99
CA ARG A 58 6.84 12.48 -2.07
C ARG A 58 5.33 12.32 -1.83
N SER A 59 4.55 12.15 -2.90
CA SER A 59 3.09 11.98 -2.79
C SER A 59 2.71 10.71 -2.03
N ALA A 60 3.49 9.64 -2.18
CA ALA A 60 3.29 8.40 -1.41
C ALA A 60 3.60 8.63 0.09
N PHE A 61 4.66 9.37 0.41
CA PHE A 61 4.98 9.73 1.79
C PHE A 61 3.91 10.62 2.43
N GLU A 62 3.47 11.67 1.74
CA GLU A 62 2.39 12.56 2.21
C GLU A 62 1.06 11.82 2.41
N THR A 63 0.79 10.80 1.59
CA THR A 63 -0.39 9.93 1.77
C THR A 63 -0.35 9.16 3.10
N HIS A 64 0.84 8.91 3.65
CA HIS A 64 1.04 8.11 4.85
C HIS A 64 1.30 8.94 6.11
N ILE A 65 1.17 10.27 6.04
CA ILE A 65 1.23 11.13 7.22
C ILE A 65 -0.15 11.73 7.42
N ILE A 66 -0.68 11.56 8.62
CA ILE A 66 -2.09 11.83 8.92
C ILE A 66 -2.20 12.82 10.08
N ARG A 67 -3.18 13.70 9.97
CA ARG A 67 -3.58 14.65 11.01
C ARG A 67 -5.00 14.34 11.47
N ALA A 68 -5.25 14.44 12.77
CA ALA A 68 -6.59 14.27 13.31
C ALA A 68 -7.50 15.41 12.81
N SER A 69 -8.73 15.08 12.44
CA SER A 69 -9.73 16.09 12.12
C SER A 69 -10.08 16.91 13.36
N PRO A 70 -10.14 18.25 13.27
CA PRO A 70 -10.56 19.10 14.39
C PRO A 70 -12.07 18.98 14.69
N PHE A 71 -12.85 18.39 13.79
CA PHE A 71 -14.32 18.34 13.88
C PHE A 71 -14.86 16.96 14.27
N PHE A 72 -14.17 15.88 13.90
CA PHE A 72 -14.69 14.52 14.05
C PHE A 72 -13.63 13.60 14.66
N ALA A 73 -13.92 13.06 15.84
CA ALA A 73 -13.06 12.06 16.48
C ALA A 73 -13.01 10.78 15.63
N GLY A 74 -11.83 10.18 15.52
CA GLY A 74 -11.63 8.98 14.69
C GLY A 74 -11.49 9.27 13.20
N VAL A 75 -11.76 10.49 12.73
CA VAL A 75 -11.53 10.88 11.33
C VAL A 75 -10.19 11.59 11.21
N TYR A 76 -9.41 11.21 10.21
CA TYR A 76 -8.12 11.80 9.91
C TYR A 76 -8.05 12.20 8.45
N GLU A 77 -7.12 13.11 8.17
CA GLU A 77 -6.79 13.56 6.83
C GLU A 77 -5.31 13.34 6.59
N THR A 78 -4.95 12.84 5.42
CA THR A 78 -3.55 12.76 5.00
C THR A 78 -3.00 14.14 4.66
N LEU A 79 -1.68 14.32 4.61
CA LEU A 79 -1.08 15.59 4.18
C LEU A 79 -1.49 16.02 2.77
N ASN A 80 -1.87 15.07 1.91
CA ASN A 80 -2.38 15.34 0.56
C ASN A 80 -3.91 15.36 0.45
N GLY A 81 -4.61 15.56 1.57
CA GLY A 81 -6.04 15.87 1.59
C GLY A 81 -6.99 14.69 1.38
N LYS A 82 -6.53 13.46 1.63
CA LYS A 82 -7.37 12.26 1.56
C LYS A 82 -7.91 11.90 2.94
N SER A 83 -9.13 11.39 2.99
CA SER A 83 -9.80 11.08 4.26
C SER A 83 -9.59 9.62 4.66
N ILE A 84 -9.34 9.37 5.94
CA ILE A 84 -9.32 8.03 6.53
C ILE A 84 -10.08 8.02 7.85
N GLU A 85 -10.55 6.85 8.24
CA GLU A 85 -11.23 6.63 9.51
C GLU A 85 -10.43 5.61 10.32
N LEU A 86 -10.19 5.88 11.60
CA LEU A 86 -9.47 5.02 12.53
C LEU A 86 -10.42 4.59 13.65
N GLU A 87 -10.73 3.30 13.69
CA GLU A 87 -11.56 2.69 14.71
C GLU A 87 -10.92 1.39 15.20
N ASN A 88 -10.80 1.21 16.53
CA ASN A 88 -10.30 -0.04 17.12
C ASN A 88 -8.95 -0.52 16.57
N SER A 89 -8.00 0.41 16.35
CA SER A 89 -6.68 0.14 15.73
C SER A 89 -6.75 -0.35 14.28
N VAL A 90 -7.87 -0.10 13.60
CA VAL A 90 -8.03 -0.38 12.17
C VAL A 90 -8.31 0.92 11.44
N ILE A 91 -7.55 1.15 10.38
CA ILE A 91 -7.66 2.31 9.49
C ILE A 91 -8.41 1.89 8.24
N GLU A 92 -9.46 2.63 7.90
CA GLU A 92 -10.20 2.49 6.66
C GLU A 92 -9.95 3.69 5.75
N THR A 93 -9.49 3.44 4.53
CA THR A 93 -9.26 4.51 3.56
C THR A 93 -10.58 4.97 2.94
N GLY A 94 -10.81 6.28 2.97
CA GLY A 94 -12.04 6.93 2.52
C GLY A 94 -11.85 7.69 1.21
N GLN A 95 -12.33 8.93 1.18
CA GLN A 95 -12.32 9.77 -0.02
C GLN A 95 -10.90 10.16 -0.46
N GLY A 96 -10.66 10.19 -1.77
CA GLY A 96 -9.38 10.60 -2.36
C GLY A 96 -8.39 9.45 -2.60
N PHE A 97 -8.69 8.24 -2.13
CA PHE A 97 -7.95 7.03 -2.47
C PHE A 97 -8.49 6.38 -3.75
N LYS A 98 -7.61 5.73 -4.52
CA LYS A 98 -8.00 4.96 -5.71
C LYS A 98 -8.77 3.68 -5.36
N GLU A 99 -8.56 3.18 -4.15
CA GLU A 99 -9.06 1.91 -3.65
C GLU A 99 -9.36 2.06 -2.15
N ARG A 100 -10.46 1.44 -1.70
CA ARG A 100 -10.75 1.32 -0.27
C ARG A 100 -9.94 0.17 0.31
N ARG A 101 -9.29 0.42 1.43
CA ARG A 101 -8.45 -0.54 2.14
C ARG A 101 -8.74 -0.47 3.63
N ARG A 102 -8.69 -1.64 4.24
CA ARG A 102 -8.77 -1.82 5.69
C ARG A 102 -7.40 -2.28 6.17
N VAL A 103 -6.75 -1.45 6.97
CA VAL A 103 -5.35 -1.58 7.35
C VAL A 103 -5.27 -1.64 8.87
N ASP A 104 -4.58 -2.64 9.41
CA ASP A 104 -4.42 -2.75 10.86
C ASP A 104 -3.20 -1.94 11.32
N VAL A 105 -3.33 -1.24 12.44
CA VAL A 105 -2.19 -0.72 13.19
C VAL A 105 -1.56 -1.89 13.94
N LEU A 106 -0.33 -2.22 13.59
CA LEU A 106 0.42 -3.35 14.16
C LEU A 106 1.00 -2.98 15.52
N PHE A 107 1.68 -1.83 15.58
CA PHE A 107 2.27 -1.26 16.79
C PHE A 107 2.53 0.24 16.60
N GLU A 108 2.92 0.90 17.69
CA GLU A 108 3.18 2.33 17.75
C GLU A 108 4.48 2.59 18.50
N GLU A 109 5.27 3.52 17.98
CA GLU A 109 6.49 4.06 18.60
C GLU A 109 6.37 5.59 18.76
N LEU A 110 6.92 6.07 19.87
CA LEU A 110 6.94 7.49 20.18
C LEU A 110 8.30 8.09 19.81
N HIS A 111 8.30 9.05 18.89
CA HIS A 111 9.49 9.79 18.50
C HIS A 111 9.43 11.22 19.05
N TYR A 112 10.61 11.86 19.15
CA TYR A 112 10.74 13.22 19.64
C TYR A 112 11.43 14.08 18.60
N ASN A 113 10.93 15.29 18.43
CA ASN A 113 11.57 16.29 17.59
C ASN A 113 12.72 16.99 18.35
N ALA A 114 13.41 17.93 17.70
CA ALA A 114 14.52 18.68 18.30
C ALA A 114 14.13 19.49 19.56
N ASP A 115 12.86 19.87 19.67
CA ASP A 115 12.29 20.58 20.84
C ASP A 115 11.76 19.62 21.92
N TYR A 116 12.08 18.32 21.83
CA TYR A 116 11.57 17.26 22.70
C TYR A 116 10.03 17.15 22.71
N LYS A 117 9.35 17.61 21.65
CA LYS A 117 7.92 17.37 21.50
C LYS A 117 7.69 15.98 20.93
N PRO A 118 6.80 15.18 21.53
CA PRO A 118 6.49 13.85 21.05
C PRO A 118 5.62 13.90 19.79
N PHE A 119 5.86 12.98 18.87
CA PHE A 119 4.99 12.65 17.74
C PHE A 119 4.97 11.13 17.53
N ARG A 120 3.90 10.64 16.89
CA ARG A 120 3.61 9.21 16.84
C ARG A 120 4.05 8.63 15.50
N VAL A 121 4.76 7.51 15.55
CA VAL A 121 5.06 6.70 14.36
C VAL A 121 4.36 5.36 14.55
N VAL A 122 3.46 5.01 13.63
CA VAL A 122 2.66 3.78 13.71
C VAL A 122 3.04 2.85 12.57
N CYS A 123 3.33 1.60 12.89
CA CYS A 123 3.51 0.58 11.88
C CYS A 123 2.14 0.03 11.46
N ILE A 124 1.86 -0.01 10.16
CA ILE A 124 0.59 -0.43 9.59
C ILE A 124 0.77 -1.67 8.72
N SER A 125 -0.25 -2.53 8.67
CA SER A 125 -0.13 -3.84 8.02
C SER A 125 0.06 -3.76 6.50
N LEU A 126 -0.44 -2.71 5.86
CA LEU A 126 -0.44 -2.49 4.41
C LEU A 126 -0.32 -0.99 4.12
N PRO A 127 0.26 -0.58 2.97
CA PRO A 127 0.20 0.81 2.56
C PRO A 127 -1.24 1.23 2.23
N PHE A 128 -1.56 2.52 2.43
CA PHE A 128 -2.89 3.04 2.11
C PHE A 128 -3.20 3.04 0.60
N GLN A 129 -2.16 2.97 -0.25
CA GLN A 129 -2.31 2.90 -1.69
C GLN A 129 -1.08 2.21 -2.33
N GLY A 130 -1.31 1.35 -3.33
CA GLY A 130 -0.22 0.64 -4.02
C GLY A 130 0.37 -0.51 -3.20
N GLY A 131 1.59 -0.95 -3.49
CA GLY A 131 2.20 -2.11 -2.83
C GLY A 131 1.53 -3.44 -3.16
N ALA A 132 1.90 -4.50 -2.44
CA ALA A 132 1.31 -5.82 -2.63
C ALA A 132 -0.09 -5.86 -2.01
N SER A 133 -1.13 -6.03 -2.84
CA SER A 133 -2.49 -6.27 -2.33
C SER A 133 -2.55 -7.65 -1.69
N VAL A 134 -2.51 -7.69 -0.36
CA VAL A 134 -2.94 -8.89 0.38
C VAL A 134 -4.46 -8.88 0.38
N VAL A 135 -5.06 -9.60 -0.58
CA VAL A 135 -6.50 -9.89 -0.56
C VAL A 135 -6.77 -10.68 0.72
N ARG A 136 -7.24 -10.00 1.77
CA ARG A 136 -7.79 -10.67 2.94
C ARG A 136 -9.14 -11.25 2.52
N PRO A 137 -9.37 -12.57 2.63
CA PRO A 137 -10.69 -13.12 2.36
C PRO A 137 -11.66 -12.52 3.38
N GLN A 138 -12.53 -11.62 2.91
CA GLN A 138 -13.62 -11.09 3.71
C GLN A 138 -14.68 -12.18 3.82
N HIS A 139 -14.96 -12.62 5.04
CA HIS A 139 -16.15 -13.43 5.33
C HIS A 139 -17.36 -12.48 5.32
N GLY A 140 -18.24 -12.63 4.34
CA GLY A 140 -19.55 -11.99 4.35
C GLY A 140 -19.98 -11.50 2.97
N ASP A 141 -20.97 -12.21 2.42
CA ASP A 141 -21.93 -11.76 1.41
C ASP A 141 -21.46 -11.69 -0.05
N GLY A 142 -21.57 -12.84 -0.71
CA GLY A 142 -22.43 -12.97 -1.91
C GLY A 142 -22.05 -12.24 -3.20
N GLU A 143 -20.91 -11.58 -3.31
CA GLU A 143 -20.47 -10.98 -4.57
C GLU A 143 -19.33 -11.76 -5.22
N LYS A 144 -19.54 -12.08 -6.50
CA LYS A 144 -18.70 -12.94 -7.34
C LYS A 144 -17.30 -12.35 -7.47
N PHE A 145 -16.41 -12.72 -6.56
CA PHE A 145 -14.98 -12.65 -6.80
C PHE A 145 -14.67 -13.54 -8.01
N TYR A 146 -13.97 -13.01 -9.01
CA TYR A 146 -13.32 -13.86 -10.00
C TYR A 146 -12.42 -14.81 -9.21
N ASP A 147 -12.80 -16.09 -9.23
CA ASP A 147 -12.06 -17.16 -8.61
C ASP A 147 -10.60 -17.02 -9.04
N ARG A 148 -9.68 -17.19 -8.08
CA ARG A 148 -8.27 -17.34 -8.40
C ARG A 148 -8.20 -18.42 -9.48
N ALA A 149 -7.78 -18.05 -10.69
CA ALA A 149 -7.50 -19.03 -11.72
C ALA A 149 -6.55 -20.07 -11.12
N SER A 150 -7.05 -21.29 -10.96
CA SER A 150 -6.25 -22.44 -10.57
C SER A 150 -5.07 -22.57 -11.54
N LEU A 151 -3.99 -23.24 -11.15
CA LEU A 151 -2.87 -23.48 -12.05
C LEU A 151 -3.36 -24.09 -13.38
N ALA A 152 -4.36 -24.96 -13.32
CA ALA A 152 -5.01 -25.55 -14.49
C ALA A 152 -5.74 -24.52 -15.37
N GLU A 153 -6.39 -23.50 -14.79
CA GLU A 153 -7.03 -22.43 -15.55
C GLU A 153 -6.01 -21.45 -16.16
N CYS A 154 -4.92 -21.17 -15.45
CA CYS A 154 -3.78 -20.43 -15.98
C CYS A 154 -3.12 -21.18 -17.16
N GLU A 155 -2.92 -22.50 -17.02
CA GLU A 155 -2.39 -23.35 -18.08
C GLU A 155 -3.35 -23.42 -19.28
N ALA A 156 -4.65 -23.58 -19.04
CA ALA A 156 -5.66 -23.58 -20.10
C ALA A 156 -5.73 -22.23 -20.83
N PHE A 157 -5.57 -21.11 -20.12
CA PHE A 157 -5.48 -19.79 -20.73
C PHE A 157 -4.21 -19.63 -21.57
N ILE A 158 -3.04 -20.02 -21.07
CA ILE A 158 -1.79 -19.97 -21.84
C ILE A 158 -1.91 -20.85 -23.09
N GLN A 159 -2.51 -22.03 -22.96
CA GLN A 159 -2.76 -22.91 -24.10
C GLN A 159 -3.75 -22.29 -25.10
N SER A 160 -4.82 -21.64 -24.65
CA SER A 160 -5.78 -20.98 -25.54
C SER A 160 -5.18 -19.75 -26.25
N VAL A 161 -4.29 -19.01 -25.59
CA VAL A 161 -3.54 -17.91 -26.20
C VAL A 161 -2.48 -18.42 -27.19
N SER A 162 -1.86 -19.57 -26.91
CA SER A 162 -0.94 -20.22 -27.84
C SER A 162 -1.63 -20.80 -29.09
N ALA A 163 -2.95 -21.01 -29.02
CA ALA A 163 -3.78 -21.42 -30.14
C ALA A 163 -4.31 -20.24 -30.98
N ILE A 164 -3.96 -18.99 -30.63
CA ILE A 164 -4.31 -17.83 -31.43
C ILE A 164 -3.54 -17.88 -32.74
N ASP A 165 -4.27 -17.84 -33.86
CA ASP A 165 -3.72 -17.77 -35.21
C ASP A 165 -2.62 -16.68 -35.28
N PRO A 166 -1.36 -17.02 -35.57
CA PRO A 166 -0.26 -16.07 -35.60
C PRO A 166 -0.32 -15.12 -36.81
N THR A 167 -1.24 -15.36 -37.75
CA THR A 167 -1.36 -14.62 -39.01
C THR A 167 -1.53 -13.10 -38.82
N PRO A 168 -2.36 -12.57 -37.90
CA PRO A 168 -2.49 -11.13 -37.67
C PRO A 168 -1.17 -10.50 -37.19
N LEU A 169 -0.44 -11.17 -36.29
CA LEU A 169 0.84 -10.70 -35.77
C LEU A 169 1.94 -10.71 -36.85
N ALA A 170 1.93 -11.74 -37.70
CA ALA A 170 2.83 -11.83 -38.85
C ALA A 170 2.55 -10.73 -39.89
N ARG A 171 1.27 -10.43 -40.16
CA ARG A 171 0.87 -9.31 -41.03
C ARG A 171 1.31 -7.97 -40.47
N ALA A 172 1.16 -7.75 -39.16
CA ALA A 172 1.60 -6.53 -38.49
C ALA A 172 3.13 -6.36 -38.59
N ARG A 173 3.90 -7.42 -38.32
CA ARG A 173 5.38 -7.40 -38.45
C ARG A 173 5.84 -7.11 -39.88
N LYS A 174 5.17 -7.70 -40.88
CA LYS A 174 5.46 -7.42 -42.28
C LYS A 174 5.18 -5.95 -42.64
N ALA A 175 4.03 -5.42 -42.21
CA ALA A 175 3.67 -4.02 -42.45
C ALA A 175 4.68 -3.04 -41.80
N VAL A 176 5.18 -3.35 -40.60
CA VAL A 176 6.24 -2.56 -39.94
C VAL A 176 7.55 -2.62 -40.73
N GLY A 177 7.98 -3.82 -41.16
CA GLY A 177 9.21 -3.95 -41.95
C GLY A 177 9.13 -3.28 -43.33
N ASP A 178 7.96 -3.34 -43.98
CA ASP A 178 7.71 -2.66 -45.25
C ASP A 178 7.71 -1.13 -45.06
N PHE A 179 7.17 -0.64 -43.94
CA PHE A 179 7.22 0.78 -43.59
C PHE A 179 8.65 1.27 -43.32
N GLU A 180 9.43 0.53 -42.52
CA GLU A 180 10.84 0.85 -42.24
C GLU A 180 11.69 0.91 -43.52
N ARG A 181 11.43 0.01 -44.49
CA ARG A 181 12.14 0.04 -45.79
C ARG A 181 11.68 1.16 -46.71
N SER A 182 10.44 1.62 -46.56
CA SER A 182 9.86 2.67 -47.39
C SER A 182 10.16 4.10 -46.89
N TYR A 183 10.54 4.27 -45.62
CA TYR A 183 10.70 5.59 -44.99
C TYR A 183 12.12 5.93 -44.50
N VAL A 184 13.09 5.04 -44.72
CA VAL A 184 14.52 5.37 -44.55
C VAL A 184 15.10 5.74 -45.93
N LEU A 185 14.88 7.00 -46.32
CA LEU A 185 15.66 7.72 -47.34
C LEU A 185 16.66 8.64 -46.63
#